data_AF-A0A5B7CF46-F1
#
_entry.id   AF-A0A5B7CF46-F1
#
_cell.length_a   1.000
_cell.length_b   1.000
_cell.length_c   1.000
_cell.angle_alpha   90.00
_cell.angle_beta   90.00
_cell.angle_gamma   90.00
#
_symmetry.space_group_name_H-M   'P 1'
#
loop_
_entity.id
_entity.type
_entity.pdbx_description
1 polymer ?
#
loop_
_entity_poly.entity_id
_entity_poly.type
_entity_poly.pdbx_seq_one_letter_code
_entity_poly.pdbx_strand_id
1 'polypeptide(L)'
;LFSNMTTVSSAPTREILEIEKSLDFKLPKELYYKISLKRLKDIEKGEGTYEPEVGDLIALTEVRPKCIDDLNRPKRPYLVALVQGYRDGTSDILQIRSSQPILFDQDPKKDKKKETFFAVYLTNMTTNTRIWNALNSGKGLGNMNIIQKVLQSD
;
A
#
# COMPACT_ATOMS: atom_id res chain seq x y z
N LEU A 1 -1.08 -13.43 0.03
CA LEU A 1 -1.69 -12.39 -0.83
C LEU A 1 -3.03 -12.85 -1.41
N PHE A 2 -3.03 -13.98 -2.14
CA PHE A 2 -4.24 -14.49 -2.79
C PHE A 2 -5.41 -14.73 -1.81
N SER A 3 -5.13 -15.29 -0.63
CA SER A 3 -6.11 -15.47 0.46
C SER A 3 -6.81 -14.17 0.88
N ASN A 4 -6.09 -13.05 0.90
CA ASN A 4 -6.63 -11.78 1.37
C ASN A 4 -7.38 -11.05 0.25
N MET A 5 -7.01 -11.29 -1.02
CA MET A 5 -7.77 -10.79 -2.17
C MET A 5 -9.15 -11.46 -2.27
N THR A 6 -9.26 -12.76 -1.94
CA THR A 6 -10.55 -13.44 -1.93
C THR A 6 -11.50 -12.94 -0.84
N THR A 7 -10.97 -12.33 0.22
CA THR A 7 -11.72 -11.77 1.35
C THR A 7 -11.65 -10.24 1.40
N VAL A 8 -11.38 -9.58 0.26
CA VAL A 8 -11.15 -8.12 0.22
C VAL A 8 -12.38 -7.31 0.65
N SER A 9 -13.57 -7.88 0.49
CA SER A 9 -14.84 -7.28 0.93
C SER A 9 -14.93 -7.06 2.43
N SER A 10 -14.24 -7.90 3.21
CA SER A 10 -14.12 -7.81 4.67
C SER A 10 -12.78 -7.23 5.12
N ALA A 11 -11.91 -6.82 4.20
CA ALA A 11 -10.60 -6.30 4.56
C ALA A 11 -10.73 -4.97 5.34
N PRO A 12 -9.82 -4.71 6.31
CA PRO A 12 -9.73 -3.41 6.94
C PRO A 12 -9.50 -2.31 5.89
N THR A 13 -10.29 -1.23 5.97
CA THR A 13 -10.23 -0.11 5.03
C THR A 13 -10.13 1.22 5.75
N ARG A 14 -9.50 2.20 5.10
CA ARG A 14 -9.49 3.61 5.53
C ARG A 14 -9.79 4.53 4.36
N GLU A 15 -10.63 5.54 4.56
CA GLU A 15 -10.82 6.62 3.61
C GLU A 15 -9.58 7.52 3.54
N ILE A 16 -9.20 7.88 2.31
CA ILE A 16 -8.12 8.80 1.97
C ILE A 16 -8.76 10.10 1.50
N LEU A 17 -8.47 11.18 2.20
CA LEU A 17 -8.97 12.53 1.92
C LEU A 17 -8.19 13.21 0.79
N GLU A 18 -6.90 12.92 0.69
CA GLU A 18 -5.99 13.56 -0.25
C GLU A 18 -4.79 12.68 -0.55
N ILE A 19 -4.29 12.77 -1.80
CA ILE A 19 -3.09 12.08 -2.27
C ILE A 19 -2.24 13.12 -3.00
N GLU A 20 -1.01 13.33 -2.55
CA GLU A 20 -0.08 14.28 -3.12
C GLU A 20 1.24 13.59 -3.47
N LYS A 21 1.95 14.10 -4.49
CA LYS A 21 3.32 13.65 -4.75
C LYS A 21 4.21 14.05 -3.58
N SER A 22 5.03 13.11 -3.12
CA SER A 22 6.09 13.38 -2.14
C SER A 22 7.17 14.29 -2.76
N LEU A 23 7.92 15.00 -1.90
CA LEU A 23 9.17 15.66 -2.31
C LEU A 23 10.16 14.69 -2.98
N ASP A 24 10.15 13.42 -2.58
CA ASP A 24 11.00 12.36 -3.15
C ASP A 24 10.42 11.72 -4.42
N PHE A 25 9.33 12.26 -4.96
CA PHE A 25 8.71 11.69 -6.17
C PHE A 25 9.61 11.92 -7.39
N LYS A 26 10.12 10.84 -8.01
CA LYS A 26 10.87 10.88 -9.26
C LYS A 26 10.53 9.71 -10.18
N LEU A 27 10.13 10.03 -11.41
CA LEU A 27 9.92 9.01 -12.43
C LEU A 27 11.25 8.41 -12.92
N PRO A 28 11.28 7.13 -13.32
CA PRO A 28 10.16 6.18 -13.30
C PRO A 28 10.08 5.34 -12.01
N LYS A 29 11.05 5.41 -11.08
CA LYS A 29 11.22 4.41 -10.01
C LYS A 29 10.78 4.87 -8.61
N GLU A 30 10.88 6.16 -8.30
CA GLU A 30 10.63 6.74 -6.98
C GLU A 30 9.21 7.30 -6.93
N LEU A 31 8.22 6.41 -6.94
CA LEU A 31 6.79 6.76 -6.97
C LEU A 31 6.24 7.00 -5.56
N TYR A 32 6.82 7.96 -4.85
CA TYR A 32 6.42 8.29 -3.47
C TYR A 32 5.28 9.31 -3.42
N TYR A 33 4.30 9.05 -2.57
CA TYR A 33 3.16 9.93 -2.34
C TYR A 33 2.95 10.14 -0.85
N LYS A 34 2.46 11.32 -0.48
CA LYS A 34 1.85 11.57 0.82
C LYS A 34 0.35 11.33 0.68
N ILE A 35 -0.24 10.61 1.62
CA ILE A 35 -1.70 10.47 1.69
C ILE A 35 -2.21 10.95 3.05
N SER A 36 -3.32 11.67 3.02
CA SER A 36 -4.03 12.16 4.20
C SER A 36 -5.22 11.26 4.46
N LEU A 37 -5.26 10.63 5.62
CA LEU A 37 -6.33 9.71 6.01
C LEU A 37 -7.46 10.44 6.75
N LYS A 38 -8.69 9.95 6.63
CA LYS A 38 -9.78 10.33 7.53
C LYS A 38 -9.37 9.98 8.96
N ARG A 39 -9.53 10.89 9.92
CA ARG A 39 -9.06 10.67 11.30
C ARG A 39 -9.91 9.62 12.01
N LEU A 40 -9.30 8.84 12.90
CA LEU A 40 -10.01 7.75 13.61
C LEU A 40 -11.23 8.24 14.38
N LYS A 41 -11.09 9.40 15.03
CA LYS A 41 -12.14 10.04 15.82
C LYS A 41 -13.34 10.53 14.99
N ASP A 42 -13.15 10.68 13.68
CA ASP A 42 -14.16 11.17 12.73
C ASP A 42 -14.86 9.99 12.01
N ILE A 43 -14.52 8.74 12.36
CA ILE A 43 -15.09 7.52 11.80
C ILE A 43 -16.30 7.10 12.65
N GLU A 44 -17.45 6.88 12.01
CA GLU A 44 -18.65 6.39 12.70
C GLU A 44 -18.45 4.96 13.23
N LYS A 45 -19.10 4.61 14.35
CA LYS A 45 -19.02 3.25 14.91
C LYS A 45 -19.50 2.22 13.88
N GLY A 46 -18.58 1.39 13.37
CA GLY A 46 -18.87 0.35 12.38
C GLY A 46 -18.24 0.59 11.00
N GLU A 47 -17.75 1.80 10.72
CA GLU A 47 -16.81 2.03 9.62
C GLU A 47 -15.43 1.47 10.00
N GLY A 48 -14.75 0.81 9.06
CA GLY A 48 -13.49 0.10 9.32
C GLY A 48 -12.44 1.03 9.95
N THR A 49 -11.83 0.58 11.04
CA THR A 49 -10.84 1.34 11.83
C THR A 49 -9.41 0.94 11.47
N TYR A 50 -9.13 0.73 10.18
CA TYR A 50 -7.80 0.35 9.76
C TYR A 50 -6.82 1.48 10.04
N GLU A 51 -5.69 1.19 10.69
CA GLU A 51 -4.58 2.12 10.84
C GLU A 51 -3.37 1.53 10.11
N PRO A 52 -2.94 2.12 8.97
CA PRO A 52 -1.86 1.54 8.19
C PRO A 52 -0.52 1.54 8.94
N GLU A 53 0.20 0.43 8.84
CA GLU A 53 1.51 0.24 9.46
C GLU A 53 2.62 0.17 8.40
N VAL A 54 3.85 0.44 8.84
CA VAL A 54 5.03 0.32 7.97
C VAL A 54 5.13 -1.11 7.42
N GLY A 55 5.34 -1.21 6.11
CA GLY A 55 5.40 -2.49 5.42
C GLY A 55 4.05 -3.04 5.00
N ASP A 56 2.93 -2.40 5.33
CA ASP A 56 1.63 -2.78 4.78
C ASP A 56 1.59 -2.56 3.27
N LEU A 57 1.19 -3.61 2.57
CA LEU A 57 0.79 -3.55 1.19
C LEU A 57 -0.72 -3.27 1.15
N ILE A 58 -1.09 -2.19 0.49
CA ILE A 58 -2.46 -1.73 0.39
C ILE A 58 -2.91 -1.65 -1.06
N ALA A 59 -4.20 -1.87 -1.30
CA ALA A 59 -4.87 -1.48 -2.53
C ALA A 59 -5.45 -0.08 -2.37
N LEU A 60 -5.14 0.81 -3.31
CA LEU A 60 -5.77 2.09 -3.52
C LEU A 60 -6.95 1.87 -4.47
N THR A 61 -8.14 2.21 -4.00
CA THR A 61 -9.41 1.98 -4.70
C THR A 61 -10.28 3.22 -4.60
N GLU A 62 -11.14 3.48 -5.57
CA GLU A 62 -12.07 4.63 -5.53
C GLU A 62 -13.38 4.32 -4.82
N VAL A 63 -13.61 3.05 -4.54
CA VAL A 63 -14.79 2.56 -3.85
C VAL A 63 -14.34 1.56 -2.81
N ARG A 64 -15.02 1.53 -1.67
CA ARG A 64 -14.83 0.45 -0.70
C ARG A 64 -15.23 -0.88 -1.36
N PRO A 65 -14.30 -1.83 -1.55
CA PRO A 65 -14.60 -3.09 -2.22
C PRO A 65 -15.66 -3.89 -1.45
N LYS A 66 -16.61 -4.47 -2.17
CA LYS A 66 -17.64 -5.41 -1.67
C LYS A 66 -17.44 -6.82 -2.20
N CYS A 67 -16.65 -6.97 -3.27
CA CYS A 67 -16.15 -8.24 -3.77
C CYS A 67 -14.77 -8.05 -4.42
N ILE A 68 -14.16 -9.16 -4.84
CA ILE A 68 -12.87 -9.14 -5.55
C ILE A 68 -12.95 -8.43 -6.90
N ASP A 69 -14.11 -8.48 -7.57
CA ASP A 69 -14.31 -7.87 -8.89
C ASP A 69 -14.26 -6.32 -8.82
N ASP A 70 -14.57 -5.74 -7.66
CA ASP A 70 -14.46 -4.30 -7.42
C ASP A 70 -13.03 -3.79 -7.50
N LEU A 71 -12.03 -4.66 -7.28
CA LEU A 71 -10.62 -4.29 -7.46
C LEU A 71 -10.30 -4.07 -8.95
N ASN A 72 -10.83 -4.90 -9.85
CA ASN A 72 -10.45 -4.90 -11.26
C ASN A 72 -11.50 -4.21 -12.16
N ARG A 73 -11.96 -3.01 -11.75
CA ARG A 73 -12.95 -2.27 -12.53
C ARG A 73 -12.36 -1.81 -13.87
N PRO A 74 -12.95 -2.11 -15.03
CA PRO A 74 -12.32 -1.94 -16.36
C PRO A 74 -11.82 -0.53 -16.68
N LYS A 75 -12.42 0.51 -16.10
CA LYS A 75 -12.04 1.90 -16.36
C LYS A 75 -11.03 2.45 -15.37
N ARG A 76 -10.92 1.84 -14.18
CA ARG A 76 -10.18 2.36 -13.03
C ARG A 76 -9.75 1.19 -12.14
N PRO A 77 -8.71 0.44 -12.54
CA PRO A 77 -8.21 -0.67 -11.74
C PRO A 77 -7.58 -0.15 -10.45
N TYR A 78 -7.62 -0.98 -9.41
CA TYR A 78 -6.88 -0.70 -8.18
C TYR A 78 -5.38 -0.56 -8.42
N LEU A 79 -4.74 0.28 -7.63
CA LEU A 79 -3.28 0.40 -7.59
C LEU A 79 -2.76 -0.19 -6.29
N VAL A 80 -1.63 -0.88 -6.34
CA VAL A 80 -1.00 -1.39 -5.12
C VAL A 80 0.07 -0.41 -4.66
N ALA A 81 0.13 -0.16 -3.35
CA ALA A 81 1.17 0.67 -2.74
C ALA A 81 1.71 0.04 -1.45
N LEU A 82 2.96 0.34 -1.13
CA LEU A 82 3.65 -0.09 0.09
C LEU A 82 3.78 1.09 1.06
N VAL A 83 3.25 0.95 2.26
CA VAL A 83 3.35 1.95 3.33
C VAL A 83 4.79 2.05 3.83
N GLN A 84 5.34 3.27 3.78
CA GLN A 84 6.70 3.57 4.27
C GLN A 84 6.68 4.07 5.73
N GLY A 85 5.54 4.61 6.18
CA GLY A 85 5.34 5.12 7.55
C GLY A 85 4.92 6.57 7.60
N TYR A 86 4.92 7.13 8.81
CA TYR A 86 4.57 8.51 9.08
C TYR A 86 5.76 9.44 8.84
N ARG A 87 5.50 10.60 8.23
CA ARG A 87 6.53 11.59 7.93
C ARG A 87 6.53 12.78 8.89
N ASP A 88 5.35 13.26 9.23
CA ASP A 88 5.18 14.57 9.86
C ASP A 88 4.73 14.42 11.34
N GLY A 89 5.00 13.27 11.97
CA GLY A 89 4.65 12.97 13.37
C GLY A 89 3.15 12.88 13.66
N THR A 90 2.30 13.10 12.65
CA THR A 90 0.85 12.96 12.71
C THR A 90 0.44 11.59 12.18
N SER A 91 -0.39 10.86 12.93
CA SER A 91 -0.86 9.51 12.57
C SER A 91 -1.86 9.50 11.40
N ASP A 92 -2.24 10.66 10.88
CA ASP A 92 -3.17 10.78 9.76
C ASP A 92 -2.46 11.07 8.42
N ILE A 93 -1.15 11.38 8.42
CA ILE A 93 -0.36 11.66 7.20
C ILE A 93 0.75 10.65 7.04
N LEU A 94 0.63 9.80 6.02
CA LEU A 94 1.59 8.73 5.77
C LEU A 94 2.21 8.82 4.38
N GLN A 95 3.44 8.32 4.25
CA GLN A 95 4.09 8.14 2.97
C GLN A 95 3.85 6.72 2.46
N ILE A 96 3.48 6.63 1.18
CA ILE A 96 3.41 5.37 0.43
C ILE A 96 4.36 5.40 -0.75
N ARG A 97 4.74 4.22 -1.21
CA ARG A 97 5.35 3.99 -2.51
C ARG A 97 4.39 3.22 -3.38
N SER A 98 3.91 3.84 -4.45
CA SER A 98 3.00 3.20 -5.41
C SER A 98 3.76 2.27 -6.37
N SER A 99 3.09 1.23 -6.85
CA SER A 99 3.57 0.34 -7.91
C SER A 99 3.63 1.02 -9.28
N GLN A 100 2.74 1.99 -9.52
CA GLN A 100 2.63 2.74 -10.78
C GLN A 100 2.22 4.19 -10.49
N PRO A 101 2.48 5.15 -11.42
CA PRO A 101 2.05 6.53 -11.24
C PRO A 101 0.54 6.62 -11.05
N ILE A 102 0.11 7.27 -9.96
CA ILE A 102 -1.30 7.58 -9.72
C ILE A 102 -1.71 8.67 -10.73
N LEU A 103 -2.63 8.32 -11.61
CA LEU A 103 -3.22 9.24 -12.57
C LEU A 103 -4.39 9.95 -11.88
N PHE A 104 -4.18 11.23 -11.55
CA PHE A 104 -5.28 12.09 -11.13
C PHE A 104 -6.11 12.45 -12.37
N ASP A 105 -7.43 12.31 -12.31
CA ASP A 105 -8.29 12.72 -13.40
C ASP A 105 -8.22 14.26 -13.52
N GLN A 106 -7.44 14.76 -14.49
CA GLN A 106 -7.22 16.19 -14.71
C GLN A 106 -8.31 16.81 -15.60
N ASP A 107 -9.46 16.15 -15.78
CA ASP A 107 -10.52 16.65 -16.65
C ASP A 107 -11.18 17.90 -16.03
N PRO A 108 -10.94 19.11 -16.58
CA PRO A 108 -11.50 20.35 -16.03
C PRO A 108 -13.03 20.46 -16.20
N LYS A 109 -13.66 19.54 -16.95
CA LYS A 109 -15.10 19.51 -17.21
C LYS A 109 -15.88 18.55 -16.30
N LYS A 110 -15.22 17.70 -15.54
CA LYS A 110 -15.89 16.93 -14.49
C LYS A 110 -16.08 17.86 -13.30
N ASP A 111 -17.33 17.98 -12.82
CA ASP A 111 -17.59 18.51 -11.48
C ASP A 111 -16.58 17.86 -10.53
N LYS A 112 -15.77 18.68 -9.83
CA LYS A 112 -14.76 18.24 -8.87
C LYS A 112 -15.40 17.60 -7.64
N LYS A 113 -16.23 16.56 -7.82
CA LYS A 113 -16.46 15.58 -6.77
C LYS A 113 -15.09 15.05 -6.45
N LYS A 114 -14.58 15.41 -5.26
CA LYS A 114 -13.35 14.83 -4.71
C LYS A 114 -13.45 13.33 -4.93
N GLU A 115 -12.57 12.78 -5.76
CA GLU A 115 -12.52 11.33 -5.94
C GLU A 115 -12.11 10.76 -4.59
N THR A 116 -13.06 10.12 -3.91
CA THR A 116 -12.79 9.50 -2.62
C THR A 116 -11.98 8.24 -2.87
N PHE A 117 -10.78 8.17 -2.34
CA PHE A 117 -9.97 6.96 -2.38
C PHE A 117 -10.07 6.21 -1.05
N PHE A 118 -9.81 4.91 -1.09
CA PHE A 118 -9.74 4.04 0.06
C PHE A 118 -8.43 3.27 0.03
N ALA A 119 -7.74 3.25 1.17
CA ALA A 119 -6.65 2.32 1.47
C ALA A 119 -7.26 1.02 2.01
N VAL A 120 -7.04 -0.08 1.31
CA VAL A 120 -7.55 -1.40 1.67
C VAL A 120 -6.36 -2.29 2.02
N TYR A 121 -6.33 -2.83 3.24
CA TYR A 121 -5.26 -3.73 3.68
C TYR A 121 -5.23 -5.00 2.84
N LEU A 122 -4.07 -5.34 2.25
CA LEU A 122 -3.86 -6.60 1.56
C LEU A 122 -3.01 -7.56 2.38
N THR A 123 -1.86 -7.12 2.90
CA THR A 123 -0.96 -7.92 3.74
C THR A 123 0.15 -7.04 4.29
N ASN A 124 0.82 -7.46 5.35
CA ASN A 124 2.11 -6.86 5.73
C ASN A 124 3.26 -7.60 5.03
N MET A 125 4.17 -6.85 4.40
CA MET A 125 5.31 -7.38 3.64
C MET A 125 6.58 -7.53 4.47
N THR A 126 6.61 -7.15 5.74
CA THR A 126 7.81 -7.16 6.58
C THR A 126 8.49 -8.54 6.60
N THR A 127 7.72 -9.61 6.82
CA THR A 127 8.28 -10.98 6.85
C THR A 127 8.82 -11.38 5.49
N ASN A 128 8.07 -11.14 4.40
CA ASN A 128 8.51 -11.46 3.04
C ASN A 128 9.77 -10.67 2.66
N THR A 129 9.85 -9.40 3.03
CA THR A 129 11.02 -8.54 2.82
C THR A 129 12.23 -9.04 3.61
N ARG A 130 12.06 -9.48 4.86
CA ARG A 130 13.15 -10.08 5.66
C ARG A 130 13.67 -11.37 5.04
N ILE A 131 12.78 -12.28 4.63
CA ILE A 131 13.15 -13.53 3.95
C ILE A 131 13.88 -13.21 2.64
N TRP A 132 13.33 -12.31 1.82
CA TRP A 132 13.95 -11.88 0.58
C TRP A 132 15.34 -11.29 0.81
N ASN A 133 15.49 -10.41 1.80
CA ASN A 133 16.79 -9.81 2.13
C ASN A 133 17.80 -10.85 2.62
N ALA A 134 17.35 -11.88 3.37
CA ALA A 134 18.22 -12.97 3.79
C ALA A 134 18.69 -13.82 2.59
N LEU A 135 17.77 -14.18 1.68
CA LEU A 135 18.06 -14.96 0.47
C LEU A 135 18.90 -14.17 -0.55
N ASN A 136 18.62 -12.88 -0.70
CA ASN A 136 19.24 -11.99 -1.67
C ASN A 136 20.31 -11.10 -1.03
N SER A 137 20.85 -11.50 0.13
CA SER A 137 22.03 -10.87 0.73
C SER A 137 23.24 -11.19 -0.16
N GLY A 138 23.45 -10.36 -1.17
CA GLY A 138 24.54 -10.51 -2.15
C GLY A 138 25.92 -10.71 -1.47
N LYS A 139 26.87 -11.24 -2.26
CA LYS A 139 28.25 -11.57 -1.87
C LYS A 139 28.85 -10.52 -0.91
N GLY A 140 28.78 -10.78 0.40
CA GLY A 140 29.36 -9.91 1.43
C GLY A 140 28.53 -9.71 2.70
N LEU A 141 27.21 -9.93 2.71
CA LEU A 141 26.38 -9.83 3.94
C LEU A 141 25.93 -11.17 4.51
N GLY A 142 25.80 -12.21 3.69
CA GLY A 142 25.46 -13.56 4.17
C GLY A 142 26.71 -14.30 4.68
N ASN A 143 26.60 -14.96 5.85
CA ASN A 143 27.65 -15.87 6.32
C ASN A 143 27.72 -17.10 5.38
N MET A 144 28.54 -17.00 4.35
CA MET A 144 28.72 -18.03 3.32
C MET A 144 29.08 -19.40 3.92
N ASN A 145 29.75 -19.42 5.08
CA ASN A 145 30.10 -20.66 5.78
C ASN A 145 28.86 -21.41 6.28
N ILE A 146 27.80 -20.70 6.69
CA ILE A 146 26.53 -21.33 7.09
C ILE A 146 25.78 -21.83 5.86
N ILE A 147 25.72 -21.01 4.80
CA ILE A 147 25.05 -21.39 3.55
C ILE A 147 25.68 -22.67 2.97
N GLN A 148 27.01 -22.75 2.94
CA GLN A 148 27.72 -23.93 2.45
C GLN A 148 27.42 -25.18 3.28
N LYS A 149 27.33 -25.06 4.62
CA LYS A 149 26.99 -26.19 5.50
C LYS A 149 25.56 -26.69 5.34
N VAL A 150 24.61 -25.80 5.07
CA VAL A 150 23.18 -26.17 4.91
C VAL A 150 22.89 -26.71 3.50
N LEU A 151 23.60 -26.24 2.48
CA LEU A 151 23.42 -26.69 1.10
C LEU A 151 24.20 -27.97 0.75
N GLN A 152 25.10 -28.43 1.62
CA GLN A 152 25.73 -29.74 1.45
C GLN A 152 24.65 -30.82 1.58
N SER A 153 24.39 -31.51 0.46
CA SER A 153 23.65 -32.77 0.44
C SER A 153 24.58 -33.85 0.99
N ASP A 154 24.05 -34.77 1.80
CA ASP A 154 24.77 -35.98 2.23
C ASP A 154 25.27 -36.80 1.02
#